data_AF-A0A168HCG0-F1
#
_entry.id   AF-A0A168HCG0-F1
#
_cell.length_a   1.000
_cell.length_b   1.000
_cell.length_c   1.000
_cell.angle_alpha   90.00
_cell.angle_beta   90.00
_cell.angle_gamma   90.00
#
_symmetry.space_group_name_H-M   'P 1'
#
loop_
_entity.id
_entity.type
_entity.pdbx_description
1 polymer ?
#
loop_
_entity_poly.entity_id
_entity_poly.type
_entity_poly.pdbx_seq_one_letter_code
_entity_poly.pdbx_strand_id
1 'polypeptide(L)'
;MTLCDLIPPKKTSGIYTLNISQQPIMPELVFFIQKITFQGGIDCRTALVALIYLERAKLNLPKGAVGGYDTCHRMFLASILIASKFLRDNHCHRHMASIPSTWSHYYSYYYCSNSTNATATLSNLTNRHLANICGGFFPLHEINQLERAFLKLLDYQCWVTDQHIQQFVLDHRVDFSL
;
A
#
# COMPACT_ATOMS: atom_id res chain seq x y z
N MET A 1 -24.31 11.19 17.70
CA MET A 1 -24.35 11.37 16.23
C MET A 1 -23.90 12.79 15.95
N THR A 2 -22.69 12.97 15.42
CA THR A 2 -22.10 14.30 15.24
C THR A 2 -22.58 14.96 13.95
N LEU A 3 -22.83 16.26 14.09
CA LEU A 3 -23.55 17.20 13.23
C LEU A 3 -22.79 17.60 11.93
N CYS A 4 -22.14 16.66 11.24
CA CYS A 4 -21.32 16.97 10.06
C CYS A 4 -22.00 16.66 8.71
N ASP A 5 -23.22 16.11 8.70
CA ASP A 5 -23.87 15.56 7.50
C ASP A 5 -24.96 16.45 6.85
N LEU A 6 -25.01 17.76 7.10
CA LEU A 6 -26.12 18.61 6.60
C LEU A 6 -25.72 19.78 5.67
N ILE A 7 -24.64 19.67 4.89
CA ILE A 7 -24.39 20.66 3.83
C ILE A 7 -24.19 19.94 2.47
N PRO A 8 -24.99 20.24 1.44
CA PRO A 8 -24.84 19.64 0.13
C PRO A 8 -23.58 20.17 -0.60
N PRO A 9 -22.92 19.38 -1.46
CA PRO A 9 -21.72 19.82 -2.14
C PRO A 9 -22.05 20.87 -3.20
N LYS A 10 -21.56 22.10 -3.03
CA LYS A 10 -21.59 23.12 -4.08
C LYS A 10 -20.55 22.77 -5.16
N LYS A 11 -21.02 22.45 -6.36
CA LYS A 11 -20.24 22.60 -7.59
C LYS A 11 -20.00 24.10 -7.80
N THR A 12 -18.76 24.59 -7.69
CA THR A 12 -18.44 25.94 -8.18
C THR A 12 -17.00 26.02 -8.66
N SER A 13 -16.91 26.13 -9.98
CA SER A 13 -15.80 26.58 -10.80
C SER A 13 -15.34 28.01 -10.44
N GLY A 14 -14.04 28.18 -10.17
CA GLY A 14 -13.26 29.40 -10.40
C GLY A 14 -13.43 30.58 -9.42
N ILE A 15 -12.34 30.94 -8.72
CA ILE A 15 -11.59 32.22 -8.81
C ILE A 15 -10.42 32.13 -7.81
N TYR A 16 -9.20 32.31 -8.33
CA TYR A 16 -7.93 32.27 -7.60
C TYR A 16 -7.49 33.68 -7.23
N THR A 17 -7.17 33.93 -5.96
CA THR A 17 -6.39 35.11 -5.56
C THR A 17 -5.52 34.83 -4.32
N LEU A 18 -4.20 34.96 -4.54
CA LEU A 18 -3.11 35.34 -3.61
C LEU A 18 -2.39 34.26 -2.76
N ASN A 19 -1.52 33.52 -3.44
CA ASN A 19 -0.09 33.28 -3.16
C ASN A 19 0.46 33.40 -1.71
N ILE A 20 0.41 32.28 -0.95
CA ILE A 20 1.44 31.85 0.01
C ILE A 20 1.50 30.31 -0.09
N SER A 21 2.47 29.75 -0.82
CA SER A 21 2.93 28.35 -0.75
C SER A 21 1.93 27.31 -0.17
N GLN A 22 0.80 27.07 -0.83
CA GLN A 22 -0.24 26.15 -0.35
C GLN A 22 0.15 24.71 -0.70
N GLN A 23 1.00 24.10 0.12
CA GLN A 23 0.95 22.65 0.24
C GLN A 23 -0.37 22.31 0.94
N PRO A 24 -1.21 21.43 0.38
CA PRO A 24 -2.48 21.09 0.99
C PRO A 24 -2.22 20.48 2.37
N ILE A 25 -2.99 20.90 3.37
CA ILE A 25 -2.82 20.45 4.76
C ILE A 25 -2.99 18.93 4.79
N MET A 26 -1.91 18.21 5.11
CA MET A 26 -1.93 16.75 5.14
C MET A 26 -2.98 16.29 6.16
N PRO A 27 -3.89 15.36 5.79
CA PRO A 27 -4.84 14.79 6.73
C PRO A 27 -4.13 14.08 7.88
N GLU A 28 -4.83 13.91 8.99
CA GLU A 28 -4.36 13.07 10.09
C GLU A 28 -4.02 11.66 9.59
N LEU A 29 -2.97 11.07 10.15
CA LEU A 29 -2.46 9.77 9.70
C LEU A 29 -3.54 8.68 9.74
N VAL A 30 -4.40 8.66 10.76
CA VAL A 30 -5.47 7.66 10.90
C VAL A 30 -6.48 7.76 9.74
N PHE A 31 -6.99 8.96 9.45
CA PHE A 31 -7.90 9.16 8.32
C PHE A 31 -7.24 8.87 6.99
N PHE A 32 -5.96 9.19 6.86
CA PHE A 32 -5.19 8.88 5.67
C PHE A 32 -5.07 7.37 5.46
N ILE A 33 -4.67 6.61 6.49
CA ILE A 33 -4.59 5.16 6.45
C ILE A 33 -5.94 4.57 6.06
N GLN A 34 -7.02 4.96 6.75
CA GLN A 34 -8.37 4.48 6.47
C GLN A 34 -8.79 4.71 5.01
N LYS A 35 -8.53 5.93 4.49
CA LYS A 35 -8.83 6.26 3.10
C LYS A 35 -8.05 5.38 2.13
N ILE A 36 -6.73 5.24 2.32
CA ILE A 36 -5.88 4.45 1.42
C ILE A 36 -6.25 2.97 1.48
N THR A 37 -6.47 2.42 2.68
CA THR A 37 -6.79 0.99 2.82
C THR A 37 -8.14 0.65 2.21
N PHE A 38 -9.15 1.50 2.42
CA PHE A 38 -10.49 1.29 1.88
C PHE A 38 -10.51 1.44 0.35
N GLN A 39 -10.01 2.57 -0.17
CA GLN A 39 -10.04 2.83 -1.62
C GLN A 39 -9.05 1.97 -2.41
N GLY A 40 -7.96 1.52 -1.77
CA GLY A 40 -6.97 0.62 -2.37
C GLY A 40 -7.35 -0.86 -2.30
N GLY A 41 -8.46 -1.22 -1.66
CA GLY A 41 -8.90 -2.62 -1.50
C GLY A 41 -7.90 -3.47 -0.71
N ILE A 42 -7.29 -2.90 0.32
CA ILE A 42 -6.22 -3.54 1.09
C ILE A 42 -6.83 -4.57 2.05
N ASP A 43 -6.38 -5.82 1.94
CA ASP A 43 -6.75 -6.90 2.85
C ASP A 43 -5.80 -6.99 4.06
N CYS A 44 -6.20 -7.77 5.07
CA CYS A 44 -5.42 -7.95 6.29
C CYS A 44 -4.01 -8.49 6.01
N ARG A 45 -3.88 -9.41 5.04
CA ARG A 45 -2.57 -9.99 4.69
C ARG A 45 -1.63 -8.96 4.09
N THR A 46 -2.11 -8.10 3.19
CA THR A 46 -1.31 -7.00 2.63
C THR A 46 -0.89 -6.03 3.72
N ALA A 47 -1.79 -5.70 4.65
CA ALA A 47 -1.46 -4.85 5.79
C ALA A 47 -0.36 -5.47 6.68
N LEU A 48 -0.43 -6.77 7.00
CA LEU A 48 0.61 -7.47 7.77
C LEU A 48 1.97 -7.45 7.08
N VAL A 49 2.01 -7.72 5.77
CA VAL A 49 3.26 -7.63 4.98
C VAL A 49 3.81 -6.20 5.00
N ALA A 50 2.96 -5.19 4.88
CA ALA A 50 3.37 -3.79 4.95
C ALA A 50 3.93 -3.41 6.34
N LEU A 51 3.38 -3.97 7.42
CA LEU A 51 3.91 -3.77 8.78
C LEU A 51 5.30 -4.41 8.95
N ILE A 52 5.50 -5.63 8.44
CA ILE A 52 6.83 -6.29 8.40
C ILE A 52 7.83 -5.40 7.64
N TYR A 53 7.43 -4.82 6.51
CA TYR A 53 8.29 -3.89 5.78
C TYR A 53 8.62 -2.61 6.54
N LEU A 54 7.67 -2.05 7.30
CA LEU A 54 7.95 -0.90 8.16
C LEU A 54 8.94 -1.25 9.28
N GLU A 55 8.84 -2.45 9.87
CA GLU A 55 9.79 -2.93 10.86
C GLU A 55 11.19 -3.13 10.27
N ARG A 56 11.31 -3.76 9.10
CA ARG A 56 12.58 -3.88 8.36
C ARG A 56 13.17 -2.51 8.02
N ALA A 57 12.34 -1.59 7.54
CA ALA A 57 12.76 -0.24 7.22
C ALA A 57 13.30 0.50 8.45
N LYS A 58 12.65 0.35 9.62
CA LYS A 58 13.09 0.93 10.89
C LYS A 58 14.49 0.46 11.30
N LEU A 59 14.83 -0.81 11.05
CA LEU A 59 16.16 -1.37 11.35
C LEU A 59 17.26 -0.82 10.42
N ASN A 60 16.90 -0.45 9.19
CA ASN A 60 17.83 0.05 8.18
C ASN A 60 17.96 1.58 8.15
N LEU A 61 17.29 2.30 9.07
CA LEU A 61 17.43 3.75 9.15
C LEU A 61 18.82 4.15 9.65
N PRO A 62 19.43 5.21 9.09
CA PRO A 62 20.69 5.74 9.60
C PRO A 62 20.54 6.21 11.06
N LYS A 63 21.60 6.05 11.86
CA LYS A 63 21.64 6.49 13.26
C LYS A 63 21.37 7.99 13.31
N GLY A 64 20.26 8.41 13.92
CA GLY A 64 19.84 9.81 14.00
C GLY A 64 18.93 10.29 12.87
N ALA A 65 18.31 9.39 12.10
CA ALA A 65 17.25 9.76 11.17
C ALA A 65 16.10 10.46 11.92
N VAL A 66 15.73 11.65 11.47
CA VAL A 66 14.58 12.42 11.99
C VAL A 66 13.56 12.58 10.87
N GLY A 67 12.32 12.21 11.13
CA GLY A 67 11.21 12.38 10.20
C GLY A 67 10.65 13.80 10.22
N GLY A 68 10.18 14.27 9.07
CA GLY A 68 9.31 15.43 8.96
C GLY A 68 7.83 15.09 9.17
N TYR A 69 6.97 16.10 9.08
CA TYR A 69 5.51 15.98 9.31
C TYR A 69 4.80 14.95 8.41
N ASP A 70 5.29 14.73 7.19
CA ASP A 70 4.72 13.82 6.20
C ASP A 70 5.44 12.47 6.12
N THR A 71 6.50 12.27 6.92
CA THR A 71 7.35 11.06 6.83
C THR A 71 6.55 9.81 7.15
N CYS A 72 5.64 9.86 8.14
CA CYS A 72 4.79 8.72 8.47
C CYS A 72 3.86 8.34 7.30
N HIS A 73 3.24 9.32 6.64
CA HIS A 73 2.38 9.10 5.47
C HIS A 73 3.17 8.48 4.31
N ARG A 74 4.36 9.01 4.02
CA ARG A 74 5.27 8.50 2.99
C ARG A 74 5.70 7.06 3.25
N MET A 75 6.10 6.75 4.49
CA MET A 75 6.53 5.41 4.91
C MET A 75 5.38 4.41 4.76
N PHE A 76 4.18 4.79 5.20
CA PHE A 76 2.97 3.96 5.04
C PHE A 76 2.61 3.75 3.56
N LEU A 77 2.61 4.80 2.72
CA LEU A 77 2.33 4.68 1.28
C LEU A 77 3.30 3.74 0.59
N ALA A 78 4.58 3.89 0.87
CA ALA A 78 5.61 3.08 0.25
C ALA A 78 5.49 1.61 0.70
N SER A 79 5.30 1.36 1.99
CA SER A 79 5.17 0.01 2.51
C SER A 79 3.94 -0.71 1.96
N ILE A 80 2.78 -0.06 1.90
CA ILE A 80 1.54 -0.68 1.43
C ILE A 80 1.55 -0.93 -0.08
N LEU A 81 2.15 -0.01 -0.85
CA LEU A 81 2.33 -0.17 -2.29
C LEU A 81 3.20 -1.38 -2.62
N ILE A 82 4.36 -1.50 -1.96
CA ILE A 82 5.30 -2.61 -2.21
C ILE A 82 4.70 -3.93 -1.74
N ALA A 83 4.01 -3.96 -0.60
CA ALA A 83 3.33 -5.16 -0.09
C ALA A 83 2.26 -5.66 -1.07
N SER A 84 1.42 -4.76 -1.59
CA SER A 84 0.37 -5.09 -2.56
C SER A 84 0.95 -5.70 -3.84
N LYS A 85 2.03 -5.10 -4.39
CA LYS A 85 2.71 -5.63 -5.59
C LYS A 85 3.35 -6.98 -5.33
N PHE A 86 4.09 -7.12 -4.22
CA PHE A 86 4.73 -8.36 -3.83
C PHE A 86 3.74 -9.52 -3.74
N LEU A 87 2.60 -9.34 -3.06
CA LEU A 87 1.61 -10.40 -2.90
C LEU A 87 0.94 -10.77 -4.23
N ARG A 88 0.69 -9.79 -5.09
CA ARG A 88 0.13 -10.01 -6.43
C ARG A 88 1.08 -10.83 -7.31
N ASP A 89 2.36 -10.47 -7.35
CA ASP A 89 3.35 -11.15 -8.17
C ASP A 89 3.56 -12.61 -7.69
N ASN A 90 3.59 -12.82 -6.38
CA ASN A 90 3.73 -14.16 -5.79
C ASN A 90 2.47 -15.03 -5.92
N HIS A 91 1.28 -14.43 -5.98
CA HIS A 91 0.05 -15.17 -6.25
C HIS A 91 0.09 -15.83 -7.64
N CYS A 92 0.49 -15.07 -8.66
CA CYS A 92 0.67 -15.60 -10.01
C CYS A 92 1.73 -16.72 -10.03
N HIS A 93 2.86 -16.53 -9.35
CA HIS A 93 3.92 -17.54 -9.33
C HIS A 93 3.50 -18.85 -8.66
N ARG A 94 2.83 -18.79 -7.50
CA ARG A 94 2.31 -19.99 -6.80
C ARG A 94 1.27 -20.74 -7.64
N HIS A 95 0.39 -19.99 -8.31
CA HIS A 95 -0.59 -20.59 -9.21
C HIS A 95 0.11 -21.34 -10.36
N MET A 96 1.09 -20.71 -11.00
CA MET A 96 1.86 -21.32 -12.10
C MET A 96 2.67 -22.56 -11.65
N ALA A 97 3.24 -22.55 -10.45
CA ALA A 97 4.03 -23.67 -9.92
C ALA A 97 3.22 -24.93 -9.61
N SER A 98 1.89 -24.82 -9.46
CA SER A 98 1.00 -25.95 -9.20
C SER A 98 0.60 -26.73 -10.48
N ILE A 99 0.96 -26.22 -11.67
CA ILE A 99 0.52 -26.75 -12.95
C ILE A 99 1.56 -27.77 -13.47
N PRO A 100 1.13 -28.97 -13.92
CA PRO A 100 2.03 -29.90 -14.61
C PRO A 100 2.70 -29.27 -15.84
N SER A 101 4.01 -29.45 -16.01
CA SER A 101 4.80 -28.84 -17.09
C SER A 101 4.26 -29.13 -18.50
N THR A 102 3.61 -30.27 -18.68
CA THR A 102 2.98 -30.69 -19.93
C THR A 102 1.83 -29.77 -20.36
N TRP A 103 1.23 -29.03 -19.45
CA TRP A 103 0.05 -28.19 -19.69
C TRP A 103 0.36 -26.69 -19.59
N SER A 104 1.62 -26.30 -19.43
CA SER A 104 2.00 -24.90 -19.12
C SER A 104 1.57 -23.91 -20.21
N HIS A 105 1.75 -24.25 -21.50
CA HIS A 105 1.32 -23.40 -22.62
C HIS A 105 -0.21 -23.27 -22.71
N TYR A 106 -0.95 -24.35 -22.49
CA TYR A 106 -2.42 -24.35 -22.55
C TYR A 106 -3.03 -23.54 -21.41
N TYR A 107 -2.55 -23.75 -20.18
CA TYR A 107 -3.03 -23.03 -19.00
C TYR A 107 -2.63 -21.56 -19.01
N SER A 108 -1.43 -21.19 -19.49
CA SER A 108 -1.02 -19.78 -19.59
C SER A 108 -1.96 -18.97 -20.50
N TYR A 109 -2.45 -19.58 -21.59
CA TYR A 109 -3.43 -18.96 -22.49
C TYR A 109 -4.80 -18.80 -21.81
N TYR A 110 -5.29 -19.86 -21.14
CA TYR A 110 -6.62 -19.85 -20.48
C TYR A 110 -6.69 -18.93 -19.26
N TYR A 111 -5.65 -18.91 -18.40
CA TYR A 111 -5.66 -18.08 -17.19
C TYR A 111 -5.44 -16.60 -17.48
N CYS A 112 -4.59 -16.20 -18.44
CA CYS A 112 -4.52 -14.80 -18.85
C CYS A 112 -5.87 -14.27 -19.41
N SER A 113 -6.70 -15.16 -19.97
CA SER A 113 -8.02 -14.82 -20.51
C SER A 113 -9.14 -14.76 -19.44
N ASN A 114 -9.07 -15.59 -18.38
CA ASN A 114 -10.17 -15.76 -17.41
C ASN A 114 -9.85 -15.30 -15.98
N SER A 115 -8.68 -14.70 -15.74
CA SER A 115 -8.22 -14.25 -14.41
C SER A 115 -8.86 -12.92 -13.97
N THR A 116 -10.19 -12.88 -13.95
CA THR A 116 -10.97 -11.82 -13.28
C THR A 116 -11.51 -12.27 -11.93
N ASN A 117 -11.58 -13.58 -11.64
CA ASN A 117 -12.28 -14.08 -10.45
C ASN A 117 -11.35 -14.54 -9.29
N ALA A 118 -10.14 -15.04 -9.56
CA ALA A 118 -9.21 -15.51 -8.51
C ALA A 118 -8.28 -14.40 -7.98
N THR A 119 -7.87 -13.48 -8.85
CA THR A 119 -7.09 -12.26 -8.53
C THR A 119 -7.95 -11.16 -7.90
N ALA A 120 -9.28 -11.29 -7.92
CA ALA A 120 -10.23 -10.31 -7.39
C ALA A 120 -10.12 -10.05 -5.89
N THR A 121 -9.44 -10.92 -5.14
CA THR A 121 -9.28 -10.78 -3.68
C THR A 121 -8.05 -9.94 -3.29
N LEU A 122 -7.07 -9.77 -4.19
CA LEU A 122 -5.86 -9.02 -3.90
C LEU A 122 -5.92 -7.62 -4.52
N SER A 123 -5.65 -6.60 -3.71
CA SER A 123 -5.57 -5.20 -4.16
C SER A 123 -4.73 -5.06 -5.43
N ASN A 124 -5.31 -4.47 -6.48
CA ASN A 124 -4.57 -4.06 -7.69
C ASN A 124 -3.97 -2.65 -7.52
N LEU A 125 -3.29 -2.41 -6.39
CA LEU A 125 -2.65 -1.14 -6.11
C LEU A 125 -1.42 -0.95 -7.02
N THR A 126 -1.52 -0.03 -7.96
CA THR A 126 -0.42 0.42 -8.84
C THR A 126 0.01 1.83 -8.42
N ASN A 127 1.20 2.27 -8.85
CA ASN A 127 1.67 3.65 -8.60
C ASN A 127 0.65 4.70 -9.04
N ARG A 128 0.08 4.52 -10.24
CA ARG A 128 -0.93 5.42 -10.81
C ARG A 128 -2.22 5.38 -10.00
N HIS A 129 -2.68 4.19 -9.62
CA HIS A 129 -3.88 4.05 -8.81
C HIS A 129 -3.71 4.72 -7.43
N LEU A 130 -2.58 4.49 -6.77
CA LEU A 130 -2.28 5.09 -5.47
C LEU A 130 -2.17 6.62 -5.55
N ALA A 131 -1.53 7.16 -6.59
CA ALA A 131 -1.48 8.59 -6.83
C ALA A 131 -2.87 9.22 -7.01
N ASN A 132 -3.78 8.52 -7.71
CA ASN A 132 -5.17 8.96 -7.89
C ASN A 132 -5.93 8.97 -6.55
N ILE A 133 -5.77 7.92 -5.73
CA ILE A 133 -6.37 7.83 -4.38
C ILE A 133 -5.86 8.99 -3.49
N CYS A 134 -4.57 9.31 -3.60
CA CYS A 134 -3.95 10.40 -2.86
C CYS A 134 -4.45 11.79 -3.29
N GLY A 135 -5.28 11.94 -4.33
CA GLY A 135 -6.03 13.17 -4.60
C GLY A 135 -5.18 14.45 -4.70
N GLY A 136 -3.93 14.34 -5.18
CA GLY A 136 -3.01 15.47 -5.33
C GLY A 136 -2.02 15.70 -4.18
N PHE A 137 -2.18 15.04 -3.02
CA PHE A 137 -1.20 15.11 -1.92
C PHE A 137 0.14 14.47 -2.27
N PHE A 138 0.09 13.42 -3.09
CA PHE A 138 1.26 12.68 -3.56
C PHE A 138 1.12 12.41 -5.07
N PRO A 139 1.66 13.28 -5.94
CA PRO A 139 1.64 13.07 -7.38
C PRO A 139 2.41 11.79 -7.79
N LEU A 140 2.11 11.29 -8.98
CA LEU A 140 2.66 10.02 -9.48
C LEU A 140 4.20 9.96 -9.44
N HIS A 141 4.89 11.05 -9.79
CA HIS A 141 6.35 11.07 -9.79
C HIS A 141 6.90 10.90 -8.37
N GLU A 142 6.23 11.46 -7.37
CA GLU A 142 6.59 11.35 -5.97
C GLU A 142 6.31 9.94 -5.45
N ILE A 143 5.17 9.35 -5.78
CA ILE A 143 4.88 7.94 -5.49
C ILE A 143 5.95 7.01 -6.09
N ASN A 144 6.37 7.25 -7.34
CA ASN A 144 7.45 6.50 -7.97
C ASN A 144 8.81 6.69 -7.27
N GLN A 145 9.07 7.88 -6.72
CA GLN A 145 10.29 8.13 -5.94
C GLN A 145 10.23 7.44 -4.58
N LEU A 146 9.08 7.48 -3.91
CA LEU A 146 8.82 6.77 -2.65
C LEU A 146 9.04 5.28 -2.79
N GLU A 147 8.49 4.66 -3.84
CA GLU A 147 8.71 3.24 -4.13
C GLU A 147 10.21 2.91 -4.23
N ARG A 148 10.96 3.65 -5.06
CA ARG A 148 12.39 3.39 -5.25
C ARG A 148 13.21 3.63 -3.99
N ALA A 149 12.92 4.71 -3.26
CA ALA A 149 13.62 5.05 -2.04
C ALA A 149 13.39 4.00 -0.95
N PHE A 150 12.15 3.53 -0.82
CA PHE A 150 11.79 2.52 0.17
C PHE A 150 12.35 1.14 -0.18
N LEU A 151 12.36 0.75 -1.46
CA LEU A 151 13.04 -0.49 -1.89
C LEU A 151 14.53 -0.47 -1.55
N LYS A 152 15.21 0.67 -1.75
CA LYS A 152 16.60 0.85 -1.33
C LYS A 152 16.75 0.77 0.18
N LEU A 153 15.81 1.36 0.94
CA LEU A 153 15.81 1.29 2.40
C LEU A 153 15.60 -0.14 2.92
N LEU A 154 14.83 -0.96 2.22
CA LEU A 154 14.68 -2.39 2.49
C LEU A 154 15.89 -3.22 2.05
N ASP A 155 16.92 -2.61 1.44
CA ASP A 155 18.00 -3.31 0.75
C ASP A 155 17.49 -4.39 -0.22
N TYR A 156 16.36 -4.10 -0.87
CA TYR A 156 15.64 -4.99 -1.78
C TYR A 156 15.22 -6.34 -1.16
N GLN A 157 15.28 -6.50 0.17
CA GLN A 157 14.83 -7.70 0.89
C GLN A 157 13.30 -7.70 1.06
N CYS A 158 12.59 -7.91 -0.05
CA CYS A 158 11.13 -7.93 -0.09
C CYS A 158 10.53 -9.33 0.11
N TRP A 159 11.34 -10.38 0.24
CA TRP A 159 10.78 -11.72 0.41
C TRP A 159 10.09 -11.87 1.77
N VAL A 160 8.83 -12.31 1.76
CA VAL A 160 8.01 -12.58 2.95
C VAL A 160 7.26 -13.90 2.73
N THR A 161 7.44 -14.84 3.65
CA THR A 161 6.76 -16.14 3.64
C THR A 161 5.61 -16.15 4.64
N ASP A 162 4.74 -17.15 4.54
CA ASP A 162 3.65 -17.34 5.49
C ASP A 162 4.15 -17.55 6.94
N GLN A 163 5.32 -18.16 7.11
CA GLN A 163 5.99 -18.27 8.42
C GLN A 163 6.36 -16.90 9.00
N HIS A 164 6.88 -15.98 8.18
CA HIS A 164 7.19 -14.62 8.64
C HIS A 164 5.94 -13.88 9.10
N ILE A 165 4.82 -14.03 8.38
CA ILE A 165 3.55 -13.40 8.74
C ILE A 165 3.03 -13.98 10.06
N GLN A 166 3.04 -15.31 10.20
CA GLN A 166 2.62 -15.97 11.42
C GLN A 166 3.48 -15.56 12.62
N GLN A 167 4.81 -15.55 12.45
CA GLN A 167 5.73 -15.13 13.49
C GLN A 167 5.47 -13.68 13.90
N PHE A 168 5.30 -12.77 12.93
CA PHE A 168 5.00 -11.37 13.21
C PHE A 168 3.72 -11.19 14.04
N VAL A 169 2.65 -11.95 13.72
CA VAL A 169 1.40 -11.94 14.49
C VAL A 169 1.61 -12.48 15.91
N LEU A 170 2.43 -13.51 16.09
CA LEU A 170 2.75 -14.06 17.41
C LEU A 170 3.57 -13.07 18.25
N ASP A 171 4.56 -12.42 17.65
CA ASP A 171 5.45 -11.46 18.35
C ASP A 171 4.71 -10.19 18.76
N HIS A 172 3.70 -9.79 17.99
CA HIS A 172 2.89 -8.59 18.22
C HIS A 172 1.50 -8.89 18.78
N ARG A 173 1.24 -10.14 19.20
CA ARG A 173 -0.01 -10.48 19.87
C ARG A 173 -0.06 -9.71 21.19
N VAL A 174 -0.97 -8.76 21.26
CA VAL A 174 -1.39 -8.22 22.55
C VAL A 174 -2.30 -9.28 23.15
N ASP A 175 -1.76 -10.13 24.03
CA ASP A 175 -2.59 -11.06 24.77
C ASP A 175 -3.67 -10.24 25.49
N PHE A 176 -4.92 -10.43 25.10
CA PHE A 176 -6.07 -9.98 25.88
C PHE A 176 -6.23 -10.89 27.10
N SER A 177 -5.18 -11.05 27.90
CA SER A 177 -5.28 -11.66 29.22
C SER A 177 -5.97 -10.66 30.14
N LEU A 178 -7.30 -10.62 30.05
CA LEU A 178 -8.21 -10.21 31.10
C LEU A 178 -8.54 -11.43 31.96
#